data_AF-A0AAN7GS99-F1
#
_entry.id   AF-A0AAN7GS99-F1
#
_cell.length_a   1.000
_cell.length_b   1.000
_cell.length_c   1.000
_cell.angle_alpha   90.00
_cell.angle_beta   90.00
_cell.angle_gamma   90.00
#
_symmetry.space_group_name_H-M   'P 1'
#
loop_
_entity.id
_entity.type
_entity.pdbx_description
1 polymer ?
#
loop_
_entity_poly.entity_id
_entity_poly.type
_entity_poly.pdbx_seq_one_letter_code
_entity_poly.pdbx_strand_id
1 'polypeptide(L)'
;MKNCRPNDGVNCGRRDNSKGWVGSIHQKKKNMKRLGGGGLSLEAFANMKSNRNQYNPALIKKKREFYKNAKCISKYKKSLKQLNQQNDQSRPIRLKEDRAENWNFCAPGNNEVGGSSSYTRKNKSRGSQSLMKVYEKKREEEEEARREREAVVKAKNEEREKAMARRKTEKEKMLKRTSKGQPVMKYRIQHILDTLQGSSRS
;
A
#
# COMPACT_ATOMS: atom_id res chain seq x y z
N MET A 1 -26.63 -1.96 51.12
CA MET A 1 -28.11 -2.09 51.19
C MET A 1 -28.70 -1.14 50.16
N LYS A 2 -29.66 -1.63 49.37
CA LYS A 2 -30.26 -0.96 48.21
C LYS A 2 -31.35 0.00 48.71
N ASN A 3 -31.32 1.25 48.29
CA ASN A 3 -32.42 2.19 48.53
C ASN A 3 -33.34 2.20 47.31
N CYS A 4 -34.43 1.44 47.41
CA CYS A 4 -35.59 1.50 46.54
C CYS A 4 -36.68 2.34 47.24
N ARG A 5 -37.26 3.31 46.55
CA ARG A 5 -38.55 3.92 46.90
C ARG A 5 -39.44 4.04 45.65
N PRO A 6 -40.77 4.01 45.84
CA PRO A 6 -41.66 3.15 45.07
C PRO A 6 -42.33 3.83 43.87
N ASN A 7 -42.81 2.97 42.96
CA ASN A 7 -43.78 3.27 41.92
C ASN A 7 -45.11 3.70 42.53
N ASP A 8 -45.61 4.87 42.13
CA ASP A 8 -47.03 5.17 42.16
C ASP A 8 -47.51 5.30 40.72
N GLY A 9 -48.17 4.22 40.26
CA GLY A 9 -48.91 4.21 39.03
C GLY A 9 -50.24 4.93 39.22
N VAL A 10 -50.54 5.87 38.33
CA VAL A 10 -51.93 6.25 38.06
C VAL A 10 -52.16 6.16 36.56
N ASN A 11 -52.90 5.12 36.22
CA ASN A 11 -53.51 4.86 34.93
C ASN A 11 -54.90 5.53 34.95
N CYS A 12 -55.14 6.49 34.07
CA CYS A 12 -56.50 6.91 33.74
C CYS A 12 -56.56 7.53 32.34
N GLY A 13 -57.35 6.92 31.45
CA GLY A 13 -57.94 7.60 30.29
C GLY A 13 -57.65 6.99 28.91
N ARG A 14 -58.28 5.85 28.60
CA ARG A 14 -58.59 5.46 27.20
C ARG A 14 -59.61 6.45 26.62
N ARG A 15 -59.42 6.88 25.36
CA ARG A 15 -60.48 7.02 24.35
C ARG A 15 -59.88 7.00 22.94
N ASP A 16 -60.61 6.33 22.06
CA ASP A 16 -60.14 5.71 20.82
C ASP A 16 -60.08 6.62 19.59
N ASN A 17 -59.22 6.18 18.65
CA ASN A 17 -59.34 6.22 17.19
C ASN A 17 -59.47 7.56 16.43
N SER A 18 -58.36 7.98 15.79
CA SER A 18 -58.40 8.41 14.37
C SER A 18 -57.05 8.22 13.67
N LYS A 19 -57.15 7.74 12.42
CA LYS A 19 -56.12 7.33 11.47
C LYS A 19 -55.08 8.43 11.17
N GLY A 20 -53.81 8.04 10.93
CA GLY A 20 -52.93 8.83 10.04
C GLY A 20 -51.45 8.98 10.44
N TRP A 21 -50.63 8.11 9.83
CA TRP A 21 -49.34 8.44 9.20
C TRP A 21 -48.12 8.98 9.99
N VAL A 22 -47.08 8.13 9.95
CA VAL A 22 -45.65 8.48 9.79
C VAL A 22 -44.98 9.23 10.96
N GLY A 23 -44.77 8.51 12.06
CA GLY A 23 -43.85 8.95 13.10
C GLY A 23 -43.07 7.77 13.66
N SER A 24 -41.73 7.86 13.63
CA SER A 24 -40.81 6.99 14.38
C SER A 24 -40.26 5.73 13.70
N ILE A 25 -39.83 5.81 12.44
CA ILE A 25 -38.83 4.87 11.87
C ILE A 25 -37.39 5.45 11.92
N HIS A 26 -37.23 6.74 12.23
CA HIS A 26 -35.95 7.44 12.08
C HIS A 26 -34.91 7.20 13.20
N GLN A 27 -35.29 6.59 14.33
CA GLN A 27 -34.38 6.48 15.48
C GLN A 27 -33.56 5.16 15.51
N LYS A 28 -33.90 4.13 14.72
CA LYS A 28 -33.21 2.82 14.78
C LYS A 28 -31.97 2.68 13.87
N LYS A 29 -31.68 3.63 12.97
CA LYS A 29 -30.59 3.51 11.97
C LYS A 29 -29.19 3.93 12.45
N LYS A 30 -29.04 4.48 13.66
CA LYS A 30 -27.77 5.09 14.10
C LYS A 30 -26.73 4.08 14.62
N ASN A 31 -27.11 2.82 14.90
CA ASN A 31 -26.20 1.83 15.49
C ASN A 31 -25.53 0.87 14.49
N MET A 32 -25.94 0.84 13.21
CA MET A 32 -25.32 -0.06 12.22
C MET A 32 -23.92 0.36 11.76
N LYS A 33 -23.50 1.60 12.04
CA LYS A 33 -22.17 2.10 11.65
C LYS A 33 -21.03 1.64 12.57
N ARG A 34 -21.34 1.05 13.74
CA ARG A 34 -20.34 0.66 14.75
C ARG A 34 -19.65 -0.67 14.48
N LEU A 35 -20.13 -1.48 13.53
CA LEU A 35 -19.56 -2.80 13.18
C LEU A 35 -19.01 -2.88 11.75
N GLY A 36 -18.62 -1.75 11.15
CA GLY A 36 -18.19 -1.73 9.74
C GLY A 36 -19.41 -1.82 8.82
N GLY A 37 -20.04 -0.67 8.56
CA GLY A 37 -21.24 -0.60 7.75
C GLY A 37 -20.99 -1.05 6.31
N GLY A 38 -21.78 -2.04 5.87
CA GLY A 38 -21.91 -2.46 4.47
C GLY A 38 -20.85 -3.46 4.03
N GLY A 39 -21.08 -4.75 4.30
CA GLY A 39 -20.37 -5.81 3.59
C GLY A 39 -20.56 -5.68 2.08
N LEU A 40 -19.60 -6.18 1.31
CA LEU A 40 -19.70 -6.25 -0.15
C LEU A 40 -21.06 -6.88 -0.52
N SER A 41 -21.74 -6.31 -1.51
CA SER A 41 -22.98 -6.92 -2.01
C SER A 41 -22.71 -8.37 -2.45
N LEU A 42 -23.70 -9.24 -2.31
CA LEU A 42 -23.58 -10.64 -2.74
C LEU A 42 -23.13 -10.72 -4.21
N GLU A 43 -23.63 -9.81 -5.03
CA GLU A 43 -23.23 -9.63 -6.43
C GLU A 43 -21.73 -9.27 -6.56
N ALA A 44 -21.22 -8.34 -5.77
CA ALA A 44 -19.80 -7.99 -5.77
C ALA A 44 -18.92 -9.17 -5.33
N PHE A 45 -19.37 -9.96 -4.35
CA PHE A 45 -18.65 -11.15 -3.91
C PHE A 45 -18.66 -12.27 -4.98
N ALA A 46 -19.82 -12.50 -5.62
CA ALA A 46 -19.96 -13.47 -6.70
C ALA A 46 -19.09 -13.08 -7.92
N ASN A 47 -19.13 -11.81 -8.33
CA ASN A 47 -18.32 -11.28 -9.43
C ASN A 47 -16.82 -11.34 -9.16
N MET A 48 -16.40 -11.18 -7.89
CA MET A 48 -15.00 -11.31 -7.48
C MET A 48 -14.52 -12.77 -7.51
N LYS A 49 -15.40 -13.75 -7.29
CA LYS A 49 -15.07 -15.17 -7.39
C LYS A 49 -15.15 -15.73 -8.82
N SER A 50 -16.07 -15.23 -9.65
CA SER A 50 -16.27 -15.73 -11.02
C SER A 50 -15.19 -15.26 -12.00
N ASN A 51 -14.60 -14.08 -11.78
CA ASN A 51 -13.50 -13.57 -12.60
C ASN A 51 -12.13 -14.04 -12.11
N ARG A 52 -11.75 -15.28 -12.44
CA ARG A 52 -10.44 -15.89 -12.09
C ARG A 52 -9.21 -15.11 -12.63
N ASN A 53 -9.38 -14.21 -13.60
CA ASN A 53 -8.28 -13.47 -14.25
C ASN A 53 -8.14 -12.00 -13.79
N GLN A 54 -8.85 -11.56 -12.74
CA GLN A 54 -8.89 -10.14 -12.34
C GLN A 54 -7.79 -9.69 -11.36
N TYR A 55 -6.98 -10.61 -10.82
CA TYR A 55 -5.92 -10.25 -9.89
C TYR A 55 -4.62 -9.87 -10.62
N ASN A 56 -4.51 -8.58 -10.96
CA ASN A 56 -3.25 -8.00 -11.44
C ASN A 56 -2.62 -7.12 -10.32
N PRO A 57 -1.53 -7.58 -9.69
CA PRO A 57 -0.92 -6.86 -8.56
C PRO A 57 -0.40 -5.47 -8.94
N ALA A 58 0.06 -5.27 -10.18
CA ALA A 58 0.56 -3.98 -10.65
C ALA A 58 -0.58 -2.95 -10.75
N LEU A 59 -1.74 -3.35 -11.29
CA LEU A 59 -2.91 -2.48 -11.38
C LEU A 59 -3.48 -2.15 -9.99
N ILE A 60 -3.49 -3.13 -9.08
CA ILE A 60 -3.93 -2.92 -7.69
C ILE A 60 -3.00 -1.94 -6.97
N LYS A 61 -1.68 -2.08 -7.14
CA LYS A 61 -0.68 -1.17 -6.58
C LYS A 61 -0.87 0.27 -7.11
N LYS A 62 -1.01 0.43 -8.42
CA LYS A 62 -1.27 1.74 -9.07
C LYS A 62 -2.53 2.40 -8.53
N LYS A 63 -3.64 1.66 -8.40
CA LYS A 63 -4.89 2.17 -7.81
C LYS A 63 -4.69 2.61 -6.35
N ARG A 64 -4.02 1.80 -5.53
CA ARG A 64 -3.75 2.12 -4.12
C ARG A 64 -2.93 3.40 -3.98
N GLU A 65 -1.86 3.53 -4.76
CA GLU A 65 -0.99 4.72 -4.75
C GLU A 65 -1.73 5.96 -5.22
N PHE A 66 -2.53 5.86 -6.30
CA PHE A 66 -3.37 6.95 -6.77
C PHE A 66 -4.31 7.48 -5.67
N TYR A 67 -5.01 6.59 -4.96
CA TYR A 67 -5.88 7.01 -3.85
C TYR A 67 -5.13 7.61 -2.67
N LYS A 68 -3.94 7.08 -2.33
CA LYS A 68 -3.08 7.68 -1.29
C LYS A 68 -2.68 9.10 -1.67
N ASN A 69 -2.24 9.31 -2.90
CA ASN A 69 -1.80 10.60 -3.40
C ASN A 69 -2.96 11.59 -3.48
N ALA A 70 -4.09 11.18 -4.04
CA ALA A 70 -5.31 12.00 -4.08
C ALA A 70 -5.77 12.41 -2.67
N LYS A 71 -5.66 11.50 -1.69
CA LYS A 71 -5.96 11.81 -0.28
C LYS A 71 -5.01 12.87 0.27
N CYS A 72 -3.70 12.75 0.04
CA CYS A 72 -2.72 13.74 0.46
C CYS A 72 -2.98 15.12 -0.18
N ILE A 73 -3.23 15.17 -1.49
CA ILE A 73 -3.57 16.41 -2.20
C ILE A 73 -4.84 17.02 -1.64
N SER A 74 -5.89 16.21 -1.40
CA SER A 74 -7.15 16.71 -0.84
C SER A 74 -6.97 17.28 0.57
N LYS A 75 -6.14 16.66 1.42
CA LYS A 75 -5.81 17.15 2.76
C LYS A 75 -5.07 18.48 2.69
N TYR A 76 -4.06 18.57 1.82
CA TYR A 76 -3.29 19.79 1.62
C TYR A 76 -4.17 20.94 1.09
N LYS A 77 -5.01 20.67 0.09
CA LYS A 77 -5.97 21.67 -0.41
C LYS A 77 -6.95 22.13 0.68
N LYS A 78 -7.36 21.24 1.58
CA LYS A 78 -8.21 21.60 2.73
C LYS A 78 -7.46 22.47 3.75
N SER A 79 -6.22 22.14 4.08
CA SER A 79 -5.41 22.95 5.00
C SER A 79 -5.10 24.33 4.42
N LEU A 80 -4.83 24.43 3.11
CA LEU A 80 -4.67 25.71 2.43
C LEU A 80 -5.94 26.57 2.51
N LYS A 81 -7.13 25.97 2.31
CA LYS A 81 -8.40 26.68 2.47
C LYS A 81 -8.60 27.17 3.91
N GLN A 82 -8.24 26.36 4.90
CA GLN A 82 -8.31 26.76 6.31
C GLN A 82 -7.34 27.91 6.63
N LEU A 83 -6.12 27.85 6.09
CA LEU A 83 -5.14 28.93 6.25
C LEU A 83 -5.62 30.22 5.57
N ASN A 84 -6.17 30.14 4.36
CA ASN A 84 -6.75 31.32 3.71
C ASN A 84 -7.94 31.87 4.49
N GLN A 85 -8.82 31.03 5.04
CA GLN A 85 -9.93 31.47 5.90
C GLN A 85 -9.46 32.16 7.19
N GLN A 86 -8.34 31.70 7.79
CA GLN A 86 -7.74 32.38 8.93
C GLN A 86 -7.06 33.70 8.55
N ASN A 87 -6.48 33.78 7.35
CA ASN A 87 -5.92 35.03 6.84
C ASN A 87 -7.01 36.04 6.44
N ASP A 88 -8.13 35.57 5.89
CA ASP A 88 -9.29 36.39 5.49
C ASP A 88 -10.06 36.95 6.70
N GLN A 89 -10.01 36.30 7.86
CA GLN A 89 -10.50 36.87 9.12
C GLN A 89 -9.56 37.96 9.70
N SER A 90 -8.37 38.15 9.12
CA SER A 90 -7.34 39.07 9.64
C SER A 90 -6.94 40.20 8.68
N ARG A 91 -7.63 40.43 7.57
CA ARG A 91 -7.37 41.60 6.71
C ARG A 91 -8.64 42.18 6.07
N PRO A 92 -8.92 43.48 6.27
CA PRO A 92 -9.62 44.26 5.27
C PRO A 92 -8.61 44.83 4.25
N ILE A 93 -9.09 45.06 3.02
CA ILE A 93 -8.52 45.87 1.92
C ILE A 93 -7.72 45.13 0.84
N ARG A 94 -8.24 45.29 -0.39
CA ARG A 94 -7.85 44.73 -1.69
C ARG A 94 -6.65 45.48 -2.30
N LEU A 95 -5.87 44.82 -3.15
CA LEU A 95 -5.32 45.45 -4.38
C LEU A 95 -4.94 44.41 -5.44
N LYS A 96 -5.18 44.77 -6.70
CA LYS A 96 -5.16 43.99 -7.94
C LYS A 96 -3.81 44.07 -8.69
N GLU A 97 -3.61 43.04 -9.51
CA GLU A 97 -3.02 43.01 -10.87
C GLU A 97 -1.49 43.18 -11.11
N ASP A 98 -0.98 42.15 -11.82
CA ASP A 98 -0.03 42.16 -12.93
C ASP A 98 1.50 42.08 -12.73
N ARG A 99 2.03 41.04 -13.38
CA ARG A 99 3.21 40.99 -14.28
C ARG A 99 4.24 39.90 -13.92
N ALA A 100 4.62 39.22 -14.99
CA ALA A 100 5.43 38.03 -15.07
C ALA A 100 6.93 38.26 -14.78
N GLU A 101 7.60 37.11 -14.60
CA GLU A 101 9.04 36.86 -14.73
C GLU A 101 9.98 37.50 -13.71
N ASN A 102 10.55 36.66 -12.83
CA ASN A 102 12.01 36.56 -12.72
C ASN A 102 12.40 35.26 -12.01
N TRP A 103 13.03 34.36 -12.75
CA TRP A 103 13.79 33.22 -12.24
C TRP A 103 15.16 33.73 -11.75
N ASN A 104 15.67 33.15 -10.66
CA ASN A 104 16.99 33.38 -10.04
C ASN A 104 17.10 34.59 -9.09
N PHE A 105 17.46 34.31 -7.84
CA PHE A 105 18.83 34.56 -7.37
C PHE A 105 19.04 33.95 -5.97
N CYS A 106 19.81 32.87 -5.90
CA CYS A 106 20.63 32.56 -4.74
C CYS A 106 21.92 33.36 -4.88
N ALA A 107 22.24 34.27 -3.95
CA ALA A 107 23.59 34.46 -3.42
C ALA A 107 23.62 35.57 -2.34
N PRO A 108 24.60 35.51 -1.41
CA PRO A 108 24.55 36.13 -0.09
C PRO A 108 25.15 37.55 -0.10
N GLY A 109 24.70 38.41 0.80
CA GLY A 109 25.26 39.75 0.97
C GLY A 109 24.90 40.32 2.34
N ASN A 110 25.94 40.62 3.12
CA ASN A 110 25.91 41.14 4.47
C ASN A 110 25.27 42.53 4.58
N ASN A 111 24.61 42.81 5.70
CA ASN A 111 24.79 44.06 6.44
C ASN A 111 24.24 43.91 7.87
N GLU A 112 25.02 44.44 8.81
CA GLU A 112 24.93 44.23 10.25
C GLU A 112 23.87 45.11 10.95
N VAL A 113 23.71 44.80 12.24
CA VAL A 113 23.26 45.64 13.37
C VAL A 113 21.84 45.37 13.88
N GLY A 114 21.79 44.75 15.06
CA GLY A 114 20.80 45.09 16.09
C GLY A 114 20.11 43.91 16.77
N GLY A 115 20.50 43.61 18.01
CA GLY A 115 19.60 42.98 18.99
C GLY A 115 20.08 41.64 19.55
N SER A 116 20.63 41.70 20.76
CA SER A 116 21.02 40.56 21.58
C SER A 116 19.85 39.63 21.90
N SER A 117 20.08 38.31 21.76
CA SER A 117 19.46 37.31 22.63
C SER A 117 20.38 36.10 22.70
N SER A 118 21.38 36.26 23.54
CA SER A 118 22.44 35.30 23.87
C SER A 118 21.96 34.24 24.87
N TYR A 119 20.79 33.62 24.70
CA TYR A 119 20.37 32.56 25.63
C TYR A 119 19.57 31.49 24.87
N THR A 120 19.98 30.22 25.00
CA THR A 120 19.31 28.98 24.53
C THR A 120 19.56 28.47 23.10
N ARG A 121 20.82 28.15 22.73
CA ARG A 121 21.09 27.27 21.57
C ARG A 121 22.13 26.16 21.82
N LYS A 122 22.13 25.52 23.00
CA LYS A 122 23.07 24.43 23.31
C LYS A 122 22.48 23.02 23.52
N ASN A 123 21.18 22.79 23.30
CA ASN A 123 20.57 21.47 23.58
C ASN A 123 20.03 20.68 22.36
N LYS A 124 20.37 21.05 21.11
CA LYS A 124 19.87 20.32 19.91
C LYS A 124 20.71 19.11 19.48
N SER A 125 21.85 18.83 20.14
CA SER A 125 22.83 17.82 19.68
C SER A 125 22.50 16.38 20.09
N ARG A 126 21.78 16.16 21.20
CA ARG A 126 21.58 14.80 21.73
C ARG A 126 20.43 14.02 21.07
N GLY A 127 19.41 14.71 20.55
CA GLY A 127 18.26 14.08 19.88
C GLY A 127 18.52 13.66 18.42
N SER A 128 19.41 14.36 17.71
CA SER A 128 19.76 14.05 16.31
C SER A 128 20.64 12.79 16.19
N GLN A 129 21.54 12.57 17.15
CA GLN A 129 22.40 11.38 17.18
C GLN A 129 21.60 10.08 17.40
N SER A 130 20.51 10.11 18.16
CA SER A 130 19.65 8.94 18.35
C SER A 130 18.87 8.58 17.10
N LEU A 131 18.39 9.57 16.34
CA LEU A 131 17.65 9.36 15.10
C LEU A 131 18.54 8.81 13.99
N MET A 132 19.77 9.32 13.86
CA MET A 132 20.77 8.84 12.91
C MET A 132 21.06 7.34 13.09
N LYS A 133 21.26 6.90 14.34
CA LYS A 133 21.48 5.49 14.68
C LYS A 133 20.30 4.57 14.29
N VAL A 134 19.07 5.05 14.37
CA VAL A 134 17.89 4.28 13.96
C VAL A 134 17.84 4.10 12.44
N TYR A 135 18.23 5.14 11.68
CA TYR A 135 18.30 5.07 10.22
C TYR A 135 19.44 4.18 9.74
N GLU A 136 20.61 4.27 10.37
CA GLU A 136 21.78 3.43 10.06
C GLU A 136 21.44 1.95 10.27
N LYS A 137 20.90 1.58 11.43
CA LYS A 137 20.46 0.21 11.72
C LYS A 137 19.44 -0.31 10.71
N LYS A 138 18.43 0.51 10.38
CA LYS A 138 17.41 0.12 9.39
C LYS A 138 18.01 -0.12 8.01
N ARG A 139 19.03 0.66 7.63
CA ARG A 139 19.73 0.50 6.35
C ARG A 139 20.55 -0.79 6.33
N GLU A 140 21.25 -1.09 7.42
CA GLU A 140 22.04 -2.32 7.58
C GLU A 140 21.14 -3.57 7.49
N GLU A 141 20.02 -3.57 8.22
CA GLU A 141 19.02 -4.66 8.19
C GLU A 141 18.43 -4.86 6.78
N GLU A 142 18.13 -3.76 6.07
CA GLU A 142 17.60 -3.84 4.70
C GLU A 142 18.64 -4.36 3.70
N GLU A 143 19.90 -3.93 3.82
CA GLU A 143 21.01 -4.41 2.98
C GLU A 143 21.33 -5.89 3.25
N GLU A 144 21.28 -6.35 4.49
CA GLU A 144 21.40 -7.75 4.85
C GLU A 144 20.24 -8.59 4.28
N ALA A 145 19.00 -8.13 4.45
CA ALA A 145 17.83 -8.78 3.87
C ALA A 145 17.89 -8.83 2.33
N ARG A 146 18.49 -7.84 1.66
CA ARG A 146 18.76 -7.94 0.22
C ARG A 146 19.80 -9.00 -0.09
N ARG A 147 20.93 -9.02 0.63
CA ARG A 147 22.01 -10.01 0.42
C ARG A 147 21.51 -11.43 0.59
N GLU A 148 20.71 -11.71 1.61
CA GLU A 148 20.10 -13.04 1.82
C GLU A 148 19.19 -13.45 0.66
N ARG A 149 18.32 -12.54 0.19
CA ARG A 149 17.44 -12.79 -0.95
C ARG A 149 18.22 -13.02 -2.24
N GLU A 150 19.24 -12.20 -2.48
CA GLU A 150 20.12 -12.33 -3.64
C GLU A 150 20.89 -13.66 -3.61
N ALA A 151 21.35 -14.11 -2.44
CA ALA A 151 22.00 -15.42 -2.27
C ALA A 151 21.04 -16.58 -2.59
N VAL A 152 19.81 -16.54 -2.09
CA VAL A 152 18.79 -17.57 -2.38
C VAL A 152 18.46 -17.60 -3.89
N VAL A 153 18.29 -16.43 -4.51
CA VAL A 153 18.01 -16.34 -5.94
C VAL A 153 19.20 -16.85 -6.76
N LYS A 154 20.43 -16.51 -6.37
CA LYS A 154 21.64 -16.97 -7.04
C LYS A 154 21.77 -18.49 -6.97
N ALA A 155 21.62 -19.09 -5.79
CA ALA A 155 21.66 -20.55 -5.62
C ALA A 155 20.61 -21.25 -6.50
N LYS A 156 19.38 -20.72 -6.53
CA LYS A 156 18.30 -21.26 -7.39
C LYS A 156 18.60 -21.11 -8.88
N ASN A 157 19.23 -20.01 -9.28
CA ASN A 157 19.63 -19.78 -10.67
C ASN A 157 20.76 -20.73 -11.08
N GLU A 158 21.75 -20.96 -10.23
CA GLU A 158 22.84 -21.92 -10.48
C GLU A 158 22.31 -23.35 -10.62
N GLU A 159 21.35 -23.76 -9.79
CA GLU A 159 20.68 -25.06 -9.92
C GLU A 159 19.95 -25.19 -11.27
N ARG A 160 19.18 -24.15 -11.64
CA ARG A 160 18.48 -24.09 -12.93
C ARG A 160 19.46 -24.14 -14.10
N GLU A 161 20.58 -23.42 -14.02
CA GLU A 161 21.60 -23.41 -15.06
C GLU A 161 22.23 -24.79 -15.22
N LYS A 162 22.56 -25.47 -14.12
CA LYS A 162 23.06 -26.87 -14.14
C LYS A 162 22.04 -27.81 -14.79
N ALA A 163 20.76 -27.69 -14.44
CA ALA A 163 19.69 -28.49 -15.05
C ALA A 163 19.52 -28.17 -16.55
N MET A 164 19.59 -26.91 -16.93
CA MET A 164 19.53 -26.48 -18.33
C MET A 164 20.75 -26.97 -19.13
N ALA A 165 21.95 -26.91 -18.55
CA ALA A 165 23.18 -27.43 -19.17
C ALA A 165 23.07 -28.94 -19.42
N ARG A 166 22.61 -29.70 -18.43
CA ARG A 166 22.31 -31.14 -18.59
C ARG A 166 21.32 -31.37 -19.74
N ARG A 167 20.18 -30.68 -19.72
CA ARG A 167 19.17 -30.78 -20.79
C ARG A 167 19.72 -30.41 -22.18
N LYS A 168 20.58 -29.39 -22.27
CA LYS A 168 21.18 -28.94 -23.52
C LYS A 168 22.13 -30.01 -24.08
N THR A 169 22.99 -30.56 -23.25
CA THR A 169 23.94 -31.62 -23.68
C THR A 169 23.21 -32.89 -24.12
N GLU A 170 22.14 -33.29 -23.42
CA GLU A 170 21.30 -34.42 -23.82
C GLU A 170 20.59 -34.15 -25.15
N LYS A 171 19.98 -32.97 -25.31
CA LYS A 171 19.36 -32.56 -26.58
C LYS A 171 20.35 -32.55 -27.73
N GLU A 172 21.55 -32.03 -27.52
CA GLU A 172 22.60 -31.99 -28.54
C GLU A 172 22.98 -33.41 -28.99
N LYS A 173 23.17 -34.34 -28.05
CA LYS A 173 23.41 -35.76 -28.37
C LYS A 173 22.27 -36.36 -29.19
N MET A 174 21.01 -36.11 -28.81
CA MET A 174 19.84 -36.60 -29.53
C MET A 174 19.67 -35.99 -30.93
N LEU A 175 20.14 -34.76 -31.13
CA LEU A 175 20.04 -34.06 -32.42
C LEU A 175 21.18 -34.42 -33.38
N LYS A 176 22.21 -35.17 -32.93
CA LYS A 176 23.27 -35.66 -33.82
C LYS A 176 22.68 -36.55 -34.91
N ARG A 177 23.10 -36.28 -36.15
CA ARG A 177 22.66 -37.00 -37.35
C ARG A 177 23.82 -37.70 -38.04
N THR A 178 23.52 -38.79 -38.73
CA THR A 178 24.45 -39.48 -39.64
C THR A 178 24.61 -38.66 -40.93
N SER A 179 25.56 -39.04 -41.79
CA SER A 179 25.77 -38.39 -43.10
C SER A 179 24.50 -38.36 -43.96
N LYS A 180 23.61 -39.35 -43.83
CA LYS A 180 22.32 -39.43 -44.53
C LYS A 180 21.18 -38.69 -43.81
N GLY A 181 21.47 -37.94 -42.74
CA GLY A 181 20.49 -37.12 -42.00
C GLY A 181 19.64 -37.88 -40.97
N GLN A 182 19.82 -39.19 -40.81
CA GLN A 182 19.12 -39.99 -39.80
C GLN A 182 19.68 -39.70 -38.40
N PRO A 183 18.87 -39.75 -37.32
CA PRO A 183 19.41 -39.59 -35.96
C PRO A 183 20.42 -40.69 -35.65
N VAL A 184 21.52 -40.31 -34.98
CA VAL A 184 22.54 -41.28 -34.58
C VAL A 184 21.95 -42.22 -33.51
N MET A 185 21.70 -43.47 -33.92
CA MET A 185 20.98 -44.46 -33.09
C MET A 185 21.64 -44.72 -31.74
N LYS A 186 22.96 -44.61 -31.62
CA LYS A 186 23.69 -44.75 -30.34
C LYS A 186 23.08 -43.89 -29.23
N TYR A 187 22.86 -42.60 -29.49
CA TYR A 187 22.32 -41.67 -28.50
C TYR A 187 20.80 -41.82 -28.34
N ARG A 188 20.10 -42.21 -29.40
CA ARG A 188 18.65 -42.40 -29.36
C ARG A 188 18.24 -43.62 -28.54
N ILE A 189 18.92 -44.74 -28.75
CA ILE A 189 18.72 -45.98 -27.99
C ILE A 189 19.05 -45.76 -26.52
N GLN A 190 20.17 -45.08 -26.22
CA GLN A 190 20.54 -44.77 -24.83
C GLN A 190 19.44 -43.99 -24.10
N HIS A 191 18.87 -42.94 -24.71
CA HIS A 191 17.77 -42.18 -24.11
C HIS A 191 16.51 -43.04 -23.90
N ILE A 192 16.17 -43.93 -24.85
CA ILE A 192 15.05 -44.87 -24.69
C ILE A 192 15.30 -45.80 -23.49
N LEU A 193 16.51 -46.32 -23.32
CA LEU A 193 16.86 -47.16 -22.18
C LEU A 193 16.79 -46.39 -20.85
N ASP A 194 17.35 -45.17 -20.80
CA ASP A 194 17.32 -44.32 -19.61
C ASP A 194 15.89 -43.96 -19.19
N THR A 195 15.02 -43.65 -20.16
CA THR A 195 13.59 -43.36 -19.90
C THR A 195 12.81 -44.58 -19.41
N LEU A 196 13.07 -45.76 -19.98
CA LEU A 196 12.46 -47.01 -19.51
C LEU A 196 12.93 -47.36 -18.08
N GLN A 197 14.22 -47.19 -17.78
CA GLN A 197 14.77 -47.48 -16.46
C GLN A 197 14.35 -46.45 -15.40
N GLY A 198 14.17 -45.18 -15.79
CA GLY A 198 13.60 -44.15 -14.92
C GLY A 198 12.13 -44.41 -14.59
N SER A 199 11.37 -44.92 -15.57
CA SER A 199 9.95 -45.29 -15.38
C SER A 199 9.75 -46.56 -14.56
N SER A 200 10.74 -47.46 -14.48
CA SER A 200 10.63 -48.70 -13.70
C SER A 200 11.10 -48.56 -12.25
N ARG A 201 11.80 -47.46 -11.93
CA ARG A 201 12.29 -47.13 -10.57
C ARG A 201 11.39 -46.13 -9.81
N SER A 202 10.35 -45.60 -10.46
CA SER A 202 9.37 -44.68 -9.87
C SER A 202 8.18 -45.41 -9.28
#